data_AF-W0Z715-F1
#
_entry.id   AF-W0Z715-F1
#
_cell.length_a   1.000
_cell.length_b   1.000
_cell.length_c   1.000
_cell.angle_alpha   90.00
_cell.angle_beta   90.00
_cell.angle_gamma   90.00
#
_symmetry.space_group_name_H-M   'P 1'
#
loop_
_entity.id
_entity.type
_entity.pdbx_description
1 polymer ?
#
loop_
_entity_poly.entity_id
_entity_poly.type
_entity_poly.pdbx_seq_one_letter_code
_entity_poly.pdbx_strand_id
1 'polypeptide(L)'
;MSRITATGDDRLAARLARFADAPDGAFVWTSDPDGLLWLGRLEGEWYYDARPGAAEVDLIHVRPCRWLVAPVAEHRVPAGVRATFARGGKNWQRIRSAAVFEASTRLWEDGSEQER
;
A
#
# COMPACT_ATOMS: atom_id res chain seq x y z
N MET A 1 5.95 -17.21 -32.15
CA MET A 1 6.20 -16.49 -30.89
C MET A 1 5.22 -16.98 -29.84
N SER A 2 5.56 -18.04 -29.10
CA SER A 2 4.68 -18.63 -28.08
C SER A 2 4.61 -17.70 -26.86
N ARG A 3 3.40 -17.24 -26.52
CA ARG A 3 3.13 -16.50 -25.29
C ARG A 3 3.27 -17.47 -24.13
N ILE A 4 4.37 -17.37 -23.39
CA ILE A 4 4.46 -17.99 -22.06
C ILE A 4 3.40 -17.32 -21.19
N THR A 5 2.32 -18.03 -20.91
CA THR A 5 1.33 -17.62 -19.91
C THR A 5 1.89 -17.96 -18.53
N ALA A 6 2.36 -16.96 -17.80
CA ALA A 6 2.76 -17.10 -16.40
C ALA A 6 1.65 -17.79 -15.59
N THR A 7 2.02 -18.80 -14.81
CA THR A 7 1.13 -19.52 -13.88
C THR A 7 0.69 -18.60 -12.73
N GLY A 8 -0.26 -19.05 -11.90
CA GLY A 8 -0.72 -18.29 -10.72
C GLY A 8 0.42 -17.94 -9.77
N ASP A 9 1.35 -18.88 -9.59
CA ASP A 9 2.51 -18.74 -8.68
C ASP A 9 3.52 -17.71 -9.20
N ASP A 10 3.80 -17.69 -10.50
CA ASP A 10 4.71 -16.71 -11.11
C ASP A 10 4.20 -15.27 -10.94
N ARG A 11 2.88 -15.07 -11.06
CA ARG A 11 2.26 -13.75 -10.88
C ARG A 11 2.27 -13.31 -9.43
N LEU A 12 2.08 -14.23 -8.49
CA LEU A 12 2.19 -13.95 -7.07
C LEU A 12 3.64 -13.58 -6.72
N ALA A 13 4.61 -14.38 -7.15
CA ALA A 13 6.03 -14.13 -6.94
C ALA A 13 6.45 -12.76 -7.48
N ALA A 14 6.02 -12.39 -8.68
CA ALA A 14 6.32 -11.06 -9.25
C ALA A 14 5.68 -9.91 -8.46
N ARG A 15 4.49 -10.09 -7.86
CA ARG A 15 3.87 -9.08 -7.00
C ARG A 15 4.59 -8.94 -5.67
N LEU A 16 4.99 -10.07 -5.09
CA LEU A 16 5.78 -10.11 -3.85
C LEU A 16 7.15 -9.46 -4.05
N ALA A 17 7.87 -9.79 -5.14
CA ALA A 17 9.14 -9.14 -5.48
C ALA A 17 8.97 -7.62 -5.60
N ARG A 18 7.94 -7.15 -6.32
CA ARG A 18 7.64 -5.71 -6.40
C ARG A 18 7.27 -5.04 -5.08
N PHE A 19 6.70 -5.78 -4.14
CA PHE A 19 6.39 -5.28 -2.80
C PHE A 19 7.67 -5.18 -1.96
N ALA A 20 8.49 -6.22 -2.00
CA ALA A 20 9.79 -6.27 -1.34
C ALA A 20 10.71 -5.15 -1.84
N ASP A 21 10.80 -4.97 -3.17
CA ASP A 21 11.67 -3.99 -3.84
C ASP A 21 11.12 -2.56 -3.85
N ALA A 22 9.94 -2.30 -3.28
CA ALA A 22 9.44 -0.92 -3.22
C ALA A 22 10.43 -0.04 -2.42
N PRO A 23 10.67 1.22 -2.81
CA PRO A 23 11.64 2.03 -2.08
C PRO A 23 11.13 2.36 -0.67
N ASP A 24 12.05 2.43 0.28
CA ASP A 24 11.75 3.08 1.57
C ASP A 24 11.26 4.50 1.34
N GLY A 25 10.35 4.94 2.20
CA GLY A 25 9.68 6.22 2.05
C GLY A 25 8.55 6.23 1.02
N ALA A 26 8.26 5.12 0.33
CA ALA A 26 7.12 5.03 -0.57
C ALA A 26 5.79 5.17 0.19
N PHE A 27 4.86 5.94 -0.38
CA PHE A 27 3.51 6.07 0.15
C PHE A 27 2.67 4.83 -0.11
N VAL A 28 1.91 4.45 0.92
CA VAL A 28 0.97 3.32 0.91
C VAL A 28 -0.42 3.84 1.22
N TRP A 29 -1.40 3.37 0.46
CA TRP A 29 -2.81 3.60 0.76
C TRP A 29 -3.47 2.27 1.07
N THR A 30 -4.26 2.23 2.15
CA THR A 30 -5.09 1.07 2.51
C THR A 30 -6.50 1.52 2.89
N SER A 31 -7.45 0.59 2.91
CA SER A 31 -8.78 0.79 3.48
C SER A 31 -8.96 -0.08 4.72
N ASP A 32 -9.61 0.43 5.75
CA ASP A 32 -10.04 -0.38 6.90
C ASP A 32 -11.41 -1.07 6.63
N PRO A 33 -11.94 -1.87 7.57
CA PRO A 33 -13.24 -2.52 7.42
C PRO A 33 -14.44 -1.57 7.25
N ASP A 34 -14.33 -0.33 7.75
CA ASP A 34 -15.35 0.72 7.60
C ASP A 34 -15.23 1.46 6.26
N GLY A 35 -14.20 1.14 5.45
CA GLY A 35 -13.92 1.73 4.16
C GLY A 35 -13.19 3.07 4.23
N LEU A 36 -12.70 3.47 5.41
CA LEU A 36 -11.91 4.69 5.57
C LEU A 36 -10.52 4.46 4.97
N LEU A 37 -9.97 5.49 4.34
CA LEU A 37 -8.70 5.41 3.63
C LEU A 37 -7.56 5.96 4.47
N TRP A 38 -6.56 5.13 4.68
CA TRP A 38 -5.39 5.42 5.49
C TRP A 38 -4.17 5.64 4.59
N LEU A 39 -3.36 6.63 4.96
CA LEU A 39 -2.09 6.92 4.30
C LEU A 39 -0.93 6.51 5.22
N GLY A 40 0.00 5.77 4.66
CA GLY A 40 1.21 5.29 5.31
C GLY A 40 2.45 5.51 4.47
N ARG A 41 3.60 5.21 5.08
CA ARG A 41 4.93 5.32 4.48
C ARG A 41 5.79 4.13 4.91
N LEU A 42 6.42 3.45 3.94
CA LEU A 42 7.31 2.32 4.22
C LEU A 42 8.61 2.79 4.90
N GLU A 43 9.07 2.08 5.93
CA GLU A 43 10.22 2.46 6.76
C GLU A 43 11.26 1.34 6.95
N GLY A 44 11.23 0.31 6.10
CA GLY A 44 12.29 -0.68 6.14
C GLY A 44 12.09 -1.86 5.21
N GLU A 45 13.03 -2.78 5.30
CA GLU A 45 13.11 -3.96 4.44
C GLU A 45 11.93 -4.91 4.64
N TRP A 46 11.69 -5.72 3.60
CA TRP A 46 10.76 -6.83 3.68
C TRP A 46 11.29 -7.95 4.56
N TYR A 47 10.41 -8.54 5.35
CA TYR A 47 10.68 -9.75 6.10
C TYR A 47 9.50 -10.71 6.06
N TYR A 48 9.81 -11.99 6.29
CA TYR A 48 8.81 -13.03 6.47
C TYR A 48 8.44 -13.15 7.95
N ASP A 49 7.18 -12.96 8.28
CA ASP A 49 6.67 -13.13 9.65
C ASP A 49 6.19 -14.57 9.86
N ALA A 50 7.03 -15.37 10.51
CA ALA A 50 6.75 -16.78 10.80
C ALA A 50 5.90 -17.00 12.07
N ARG A 51 5.43 -15.94 12.74
CA ARG A 51 4.62 -16.09 13.96
C ARG A 51 3.26 -16.71 13.60
N PRO A 52 2.71 -17.64 14.41
CA PRO A 52 1.43 -18.28 14.14
C PRO A 52 0.29 -17.29 13.87
N GLY A 53 0.23 -16.21 14.65
CA GLY A 53 -0.80 -15.17 14.47
C GLY A 53 -0.73 -14.43 13.13
N ALA A 54 0.44 -14.31 12.50
CA ALA A 54 0.57 -13.72 11.17
C ALA A 54 0.09 -14.70 10.07
N ALA A 55 0.37 -16.00 10.27
CA ALA A 55 -0.10 -17.05 9.37
C ALA A 55 -1.62 -17.22 9.41
N GLU A 56 -2.25 -17.10 10.58
CA GLU A 56 -3.71 -17.21 10.75
C GLU A 56 -4.50 -16.16 9.95
N VAL A 57 -3.90 -15.00 9.67
CA VAL A 57 -4.53 -13.90 8.91
C VAL A 57 -3.91 -13.65 7.54
N ASP A 58 -3.05 -14.56 7.05
CA ASP A 58 -2.33 -14.44 5.77
C ASP A 58 -1.50 -13.14 5.62
N LEU A 59 -0.92 -12.66 6.73
CA LEU A 59 -0.07 -11.46 6.80
C LEU A 59 1.41 -11.81 7.04
N ILE A 60 1.93 -12.78 6.29
CA ILE A 60 3.29 -13.31 6.44
C ILE A 60 4.36 -12.54 5.66
N HIS A 61 3.97 -11.75 4.65
CA HIS A 61 4.88 -10.90 3.88
C HIS A 61 4.78 -9.46 4.37
N VAL A 62 5.73 -9.03 5.20
CA VAL A 62 5.59 -7.78 5.96
C VAL A 62 6.68 -6.79 5.57
N ARG A 63 6.30 -5.51 5.58
CA ARG A 63 7.23 -4.38 5.61
C ARG A 63 6.84 -3.42 6.72
N PRO A 64 7.81 -2.87 7.48
CA PRO A 64 7.54 -1.78 8.39
C PRO A 64 6.86 -0.62 7.65
N CYS A 65 5.76 -0.13 8.20
CA CYS A 65 5.01 0.99 7.64
C CYS A 65 4.56 1.88 8.79
N ARG A 66 4.91 3.17 8.71
CA ARG A 66 4.33 4.18 9.57
C ARG A 66 3.04 4.68 8.95
N TRP A 67 2.01 4.89 9.77
CA TRP A 67 0.72 5.41 9.34
C TRP A 67 0.49 6.79 9.95
N LEU A 68 -0.30 7.62 9.28
CA LEU A 68 -0.90 8.78 9.93
C LEU A 68 -1.81 8.31 11.07
N VAL A 69 -1.88 9.09 12.16
CA VAL A 69 -2.73 8.78 13.33
C VAL A 69 -4.23 8.74 13.05
N ALA A 70 -4.70 9.32 11.94
CA ALA A 70 -6.10 9.37 11.57
C ALA A 70 -6.30 9.05 10.08
N PRO A 71 -7.47 8.50 9.69
CA PRO A 71 -7.80 8.27 8.30
C PRO A 71 -7.90 9.60 7.55
N VAL A 72 -7.57 9.57 6.26
CA VAL A 72 -7.67 10.76 5.39
C VAL A 72 -9.15 11.03 5.10
N ALA A 73 -9.62 12.22 5.44
CA ALA A 73 -10.98 12.65 5.16
C ALA A 73 -11.32 12.49 3.66
N GLU A 74 -12.52 11.97 3.34
CA GLU A 74 -12.88 11.55 1.98
C GLU A 74 -12.61 12.62 0.91
N HIS A 75 -12.96 13.88 1.19
CA HIS A 75 -12.79 15.01 0.28
C HIS A 75 -11.32 15.37 0.00
N ARG A 76 -10.38 14.90 0.85
CA ARG A 76 -8.94 15.09 0.68
C ARG A 76 -8.27 13.91 -0.03
N VAL A 77 -8.95 12.77 -0.17
CA VAL A 77 -8.36 11.59 -0.82
C VAL A 77 -8.16 11.87 -2.31
N PRO A 78 -6.95 11.63 -2.87
CA PRO A 78 -6.71 11.84 -4.28
C PRO A 78 -7.64 11.00 -5.17
N ALA A 79 -8.16 11.58 -6.26
CA ALA A 79 -9.12 10.90 -7.13
C ALA A 79 -8.61 9.55 -7.68
N GLY A 80 -7.30 9.45 -8.00
CA GLY A 80 -6.70 8.21 -8.48
C GLY A 80 -6.63 7.09 -7.42
N VAL A 81 -6.57 7.45 -6.14
CA VAL A 81 -6.68 6.51 -5.01
C VAL A 81 -8.11 6.02 -4.91
N ARG A 82 -9.09 6.94 -4.84
CA ARG A 82 -10.52 6.60 -4.81
C ARG A 82 -10.93 5.68 -5.96
N ALA A 83 -10.53 6.02 -7.19
CA ALA A 83 -10.80 5.19 -8.36
C ALA A 83 -10.17 3.80 -8.29
N THR A 84 -9.01 3.66 -7.63
CA THR A 84 -8.32 2.38 -7.44
C THR A 84 -9.05 1.47 -6.46
N PHE A 85 -9.59 2.02 -5.37
CA PHE A 85 -10.39 1.24 -4.43
C PHE A 85 -11.78 0.92 -4.99
N ALA A 86 -12.43 1.89 -5.66
CA ALA A 86 -13.77 1.71 -6.26
C ALA A 86 -13.84 0.57 -7.30
N ARG A 87 -12.75 0.29 -8.01
CA ARG A 87 -12.67 -0.86 -8.96
C ARG A 87 -12.40 -2.20 -8.28
N GLY A 88 -12.49 -2.29 -6.96
CA GLY A 88 -12.20 -3.51 -6.20
C GLY A 88 -10.70 -3.82 -6.11
N GLY A 89 -9.86 -2.79 -6.03
CA GLY A 89 -8.42 -2.93 -5.87
C GLY A 89 -8.03 -3.57 -4.54
N LYS A 90 -8.03 -4.90 -4.46
CA LYS A 90 -7.73 -5.66 -3.23
C LYS A 90 -6.28 -6.13 -3.09
N ASN A 91 -5.45 -5.87 -4.09
CA ASN A 91 -4.06 -6.35 -4.14
C ASN A 91 -3.08 -5.17 -4.16
N TRP A 92 -1.85 -5.43 -3.70
CA TRP A 92 -0.73 -4.51 -3.86
C TRP A 92 -0.56 -4.11 -5.33
N GLN A 93 -0.73 -2.82 -5.61
CA GLN A 93 -0.66 -2.28 -6.96
C GLN A 93 -0.14 -0.85 -6.94
N ARG A 94 0.58 -0.49 -8.01
CA ARG A 94 1.16 0.84 -8.14
C ARG A 94 0.18 1.77 -8.84
N ILE A 95 -0.10 2.92 -8.22
CA ILE A 95 -0.80 4.03 -8.86
C ILE A 95 0.26 4.90 -9.56
N ARG A 96 0.23 4.96 -10.89
CA ARG A 96 1.17 5.75 -11.70
C ARG A 96 0.58 7.12 -12.00
N SER A 97 0.49 7.97 -10.98
CA SER A 97 -0.01 9.33 -11.12
C SER A 97 0.85 10.28 -10.30
N ALA A 98 1.48 11.25 -10.97
CA ALA A 98 2.25 12.30 -10.30
C ALA A 98 1.36 13.12 -9.35
N ALA A 99 0.12 13.41 -9.76
CA ALA A 99 -0.85 14.10 -8.92
C ALA A 99 -1.19 13.32 -7.63
N VAL A 100 -1.29 11.99 -7.71
CA VAL A 100 -1.50 11.15 -6.50
C VAL A 100 -0.27 11.20 -5.60
N PHE A 101 0.93 11.15 -6.17
CA PHE A 101 2.17 11.26 -5.41
C PHE A 101 2.26 12.61 -4.69
N GLU A 102 2.13 13.73 -5.41
CA GLU A 102 2.18 15.08 -4.85
C GLU A 102 1.12 15.30 -3.76
N ALA A 103 -0.11 14.84 -3.98
CA ALA A 103 -1.17 14.95 -2.99
C ALA A 103 -0.87 14.10 -1.75
N SER A 104 -0.36 12.87 -1.93
CA SER A 104 0.05 12.02 -0.80
C SER A 104 1.17 12.66 0.03
N THR A 105 2.15 13.30 -0.63
CA THR A 105 3.20 14.06 0.06
C THR A 105 2.61 15.16 0.94
N ARG A 106 1.74 16.01 0.40
CA ARG A 106 1.12 17.11 1.17
C ARG A 106 0.32 16.58 2.36
N LEU A 107 -0.48 15.54 2.14
CA LEU A 107 -1.25 14.89 3.22
C LEU A 107 -0.35 14.34 4.32
N TRP A 108 0.79 13.75 3.93
CA TRP A 108 1.75 13.18 4.87
C TRP A 108 2.40 14.27 5.74
N GLU A 109 2.85 15.36 5.13
CA GLU A 109 3.45 16.47 5.87
C GLU A 109 2.42 17.10 6.83
N ASP A 110 1.23 17.45 6.34
CA ASP A 110 0.16 18.02 7.17
C ASP A 110 -0.23 17.11 8.36
N GLY A 111 -0.31 15.80 8.12
CA GLY A 111 -0.69 14.82 9.14
C GLY A 111 0.41 14.54 10.16
N SER A 112 1.67 14.51 9.71
CA SER A 112 2.84 14.31 10.57
C SER A 112 3.16 15.55 11.41
N GLU A 113 2.80 16.75 10.93
CA GLU A 113 2.94 17.99 11.69
C GLU A 113 1.98 18.08 12.87
N GLN A 114 0.78 17.52 12.75
CA GLN A 114 -0.21 17.46 13.82
C GLN A 114 0.19 16.52 14.97
N GLU A 115 1.20 15.67 14.76
CA GLU A 115 1.73 14.74 15.76
C GLU A 115 2.87 15.34 16.61
N ARG A 116 3.43 16.50 16.22
CA ARG A 116 4.49 17.22 16.97
C ARG A 116 3.92 18.22 17.98
#